data_AF-A0A3P7PL15-F1
#
_entry.id   AF-A0A3P7PL15-F1
#
_cell.length_a   1.000
_cell.length_b   1.000
_cell.length_c   1.000
_cell.angle_alpha   90.00
_cell.angle_beta   90.00
_cell.angle_gamma   90.00
#
_symmetry.space_group_name_H-M   'P 1'
#
loop_
_entity.id
_entity.type
_entity.pdbx_description
1 polymer ?
#
loop_
_entity_poly.entity_id
_entity_poly.type
_entity_poly.pdbx_seq_one_letter_code
_entity_poly.pdbx_strand_id
1 'polypeptide(L)'
;MQIFNVSKKRSDLTRLHPVVELGWPQELAPPLDRLCSICKMFENWLAANRENVIVVHCKTARSRAAIVIAAYMHYINICSLSKSVSECLAMQQFVDEFIGANGQPSHKRYIGYFSSLLSGKTKINPLTIYLQQIVLINFANRNILFKLYERMQPVYTTQLM
;
A
#
# COMPACT_ATOMS: atom_id res chain seq x y z
N MET A 1 -10.54 6.66 -19.57
CA MET A 1 -9.94 6.96 -18.24
C MET A 1 -10.67 6.18 -17.16
N GLN A 2 -9.96 5.61 -16.18
CA GLN A 2 -10.54 4.90 -15.02
C GLN A 2 -10.01 5.50 -13.71
N ILE A 3 -10.90 5.79 -12.77
CA ILE A 3 -10.52 6.30 -11.45
C ILE A 3 -10.40 5.14 -10.47
N PHE A 4 -9.29 5.09 -9.74
CA PHE A 4 -9.01 4.16 -8.65
C PHE A 4 -8.90 4.96 -7.35
N ASN A 5 -9.93 4.89 -6.51
CA ASN A 5 -9.96 5.57 -5.23
C ASN A 5 -9.27 4.72 -4.16
N VAL A 6 -8.10 5.18 -3.70
CA VAL A 6 -7.34 4.54 -2.62
C VAL A 6 -7.62 5.15 -1.24
N SER A 7 -8.68 5.93 -1.12
CA SER A 7 -9.16 6.52 0.14
C SER A 7 -10.56 6.01 0.51
N LYS A 8 -11.16 6.57 1.57
CA LYS A 8 -12.56 6.23 1.92
C LYS A 8 -13.46 6.51 0.71
N LYS A 9 -14.51 5.68 0.55
CA LYS A 9 -15.50 5.84 -0.52
C LYS A 9 -16.06 7.25 -0.54
N ARG A 10 -16.27 7.80 -1.74
CA ARG A 10 -16.92 9.11 -1.88
C ARG A 10 -17.99 9.08 -2.97
N SER A 11 -19.18 9.56 -2.62
CA SER A 11 -20.33 9.60 -3.54
C SER A 11 -20.19 10.62 -4.66
N ASP A 12 -19.38 11.67 -4.47
CA ASP A 12 -19.15 12.71 -5.47
C ASP A 12 -18.32 12.21 -6.66
N LEU A 13 -17.31 11.36 -6.43
CA LEU A 13 -16.49 10.81 -7.51
C LEU A 13 -17.29 9.89 -8.43
N THR A 14 -18.14 9.04 -7.87
CA THR A 14 -18.98 8.10 -8.61
C THR A 14 -20.01 8.78 -9.52
N ARG A 15 -20.31 10.07 -9.30
CA ARG A 15 -21.22 10.83 -10.17
C ARG A 15 -20.57 11.29 -11.47
N LEU A 16 -19.24 11.39 -11.51
CA LEU A 16 -18.51 11.97 -12.63
C LEU A 16 -17.91 10.89 -13.54
N HIS A 17 -17.41 9.81 -12.95
CA HIS A 17 -16.74 8.73 -13.68
C HIS A 17 -16.95 7.38 -12.98
N PRO A 18 -16.77 6.25 -13.68
CA PRO A 18 -16.64 4.95 -13.03
C PRO A 18 -15.47 4.98 -12.04
N VAL A 19 -15.70 4.62 -10.78
CA VAL A 19 -14.69 4.60 -9.71
C VAL A 19 -14.54 3.17 -9.18
N VAL A 20 -13.30 2.68 -9.13
CA VAL A 20 -12.96 1.47 -8.38
C VAL A 20 -12.56 1.87 -6.97
N GLU A 21 -13.32 1.38 -5.99
CA GLU A 21 -13.09 1.66 -4.57
C GLU A 21 -12.11 0.65 -3.94
N LEU A 22 -10.91 1.12 -3.59
CA LEU A 22 -9.77 0.30 -3.17
C LEU A 22 -9.17 0.73 -1.82
N GLY A 23 -9.72 1.74 -1.17
CA GLY A 23 -9.06 2.39 -0.05
C GLY A 23 -8.93 1.60 1.24
N TRP A 24 -7.99 2.08 2.07
CA TRP A 24 -7.70 1.62 3.43
C TRP A 24 -7.41 2.84 4.33
N PRO A 25 -7.34 2.68 5.67
CA PRO A 25 -7.00 3.78 6.60
C PRO A 25 -5.66 4.43 6.25
N GLN A 26 -5.59 5.76 6.36
CA GLN A 26 -4.46 6.56 5.87
C GLN A 26 -3.16 6.26 6.63
N GLU A 27 -3.28 5.90 7.90
CA GLU A 27 -2.19 5.68 8.84
C GLU A 27 -1.54 4.31 8.68
N LEU A 28 -2.20 3.40 7.97
CA LEU A 28 -1.82 2.00 7.87
C LEU A 28 -1.29 1.67 6.48
N ALA A 29 -0.39 0.70 6.42
CA ALA A 29 0.00 0.10 5.15
C ALA A 29 -1.15 -0.77 4.61
N PRO A 30 -1.37 -0.80 3.29
CA PRO A 30 -2.34 -1.72 2.70
C PRO A 30 -1.84 -3.17 2.84
N PRO A 31 -2.74 -4.16 2.92
CA PRO A 31 -2.33 -5.55 2.89
C PRO A 31 -1.74 -5.90 1.50
N LEU A 32 -0.88 -6.91 1.46
CA LEU A 32 -0.05 -7.21 0.27
C LEU A 32 -0.86 -7.73 -0.92
N ASP A 33 -1.93 -8.47 -0.65
CA ASP A 33 -2.92 -8.93 -1.62
C ASP A 33 -3.69 -7.76 -2.26
N ARG A 34 -3.95 -6.69 -1.49
CA ARG A 34 -4.53 -5.45 -2.02
C ARG A 34 -3.58 -4.80 -3.02
N LEU A 35 -2.29 -4.66 -2.70
CA LEU A 35 -1.29 -4.11 -3.64
C LEU A 35 -1.21 -4.94 -4.92
N CYS A 36 -1.18 -6.27 -4.79
CA CYS A 36 -1.19 -7.19 -5.94
C CYS A 36 -2.42 -6.98 -6.82
N SER A 37 -3.61 -6.91 -6.20
CA SER A 37 -4.86 -6.68 -6.92
C SER A 37 -4.83 -5.36 -7.69
N ILE A 38 -4.38 -4.27 -7.04
CA ILE A 38 -4.30 -2.95 -7.68
C ILE A 38 -3.36 -2.98 -8.89
N CYS A 39 -2.18 -3.60 -8.75
CA CYS A 39 -1.21 -3.69 -9.86
C CYS A 39 -1.79 -4.46 -11.07
N LYS A 40 -2.47 -5.59 -10.82
CA LYS A 40 -3.15 -6.36 -11.89
C LYS A 40 -4.27 -5.56 -12.55
N MET A 41 -5.03 -4.78 -11.78
CA MET A 41 -6.07 -3.91 -12.33
C MET A 41 -5.47 -2.80 -13.19
N PHE A 42 -4.33 -2.23 -12.79
CA PHE A 42 -3.63 -1.23 -13.58
C PHE A 42 -3.11 -1.82 -14.89
N GLU A 43 -2.44 -2.97 -14.84
CA GLU A 43 -1.96 -3.70 -16.01
C GLU A 43 -3.10 -4.02 -16.98
N ASN A 44 -4.19 -4.64 -16.51
CA ASN A 44 -5.33 -4.99 -17.34
C ASN A 44 -5.97 -3.77 -18.00
N TRP A 45 -6.11 -2.66 -17.25
CA TRP A 45 -6.68 -1.43 -17.79
C TRP A 45 -5.78 -0.82 -18.87
N LEU A 46 -4.47 -0.72 -18.63
CA LEU A 46 -3.53 -0.14 -19.60
C LEU A 46 -3.32 -1.03 -20.83
N ALA A 47 -3.40 -2.36 -20.67
CA ALA A 47 -3.28 -3.31 -21.77
C ALA A 47 -4.51 -3.31 -22.71
N ALA A 48 -5.68 -2.93 -22.21
CA ALA A 48 -6.92 -2.99 -22.99
C ALA A 48 -6.99 -1.95 -24.13
N ASN A 49 -6.38 -0.78 -23.96
CA ASN A 49 -6.30 0.26 -25.00
C ASN A 49 -5.11 1.18 -24.71
N ARG A 50 -4.31 1.54 -25.72
CA ARG A 50 -3.17 2.46 -25.60
C ARG A 50 -3.55 3.87 -25.13
N GLU A 51 -4.81 4.28 -25.33
CA GLU A 51 -5.34 5.57 -24.88
C GLU A 51 -5.88 5.51 -23.43
N ASN A 52 -5.81 4.35 -22.77
CA ASN A 52 -6.31 4.21 -21.41
C ASN A 52 -5.42 4.95 -20.43
N VAL A 53 -6.05 5.83 -19.64
CA VAL A 53 -5.42 6.57 -18.55
C VAL A 53 -5.93 6.09 -17.20
N ILE A 54 -5.01 5.91 -16.25
CA ILE A 54 -5.29 5.60 -14.84
C ILE A 54 -5.24 6.90 -14.04
N VAL A 55 -6.26 7.12 -13.19
CA VAL A 55 -6.25 8.20 -12.20
C VAL A 55 -6.29 7.60 -10.81
N VAL A 56 -5.22 7.81 -10.03
CA VAL A 56 -5.15 7.38 -8.62
C VAL A 56 -5.64 8.52 -7.73
N HIS A 57 -6.83 8.35 -7.15
CA HIS A 57 -7.40 9.34 -6.24
C HIS A 57 -7.12 8.97 -4.78
N CYS A 58 -6.63 9.93 -3.99
CA CYS A 58 -6.52 9.82 -2.54
C CYS A 58 -6.99 11.12 -1.87
N LYS A 59 -8.01 11.03 -1.00
CA LYS A 59 -8.37 12.12 -0.09
C LYS A 59 -7.32 12.24 1.01
N THR A 60 -6.77 13.45 1.22
CA THR A 60 -5.83 13.82 2.32
C THR A 60 -4.57 12.96 2.41
N ALA A 61 -3.41 13.62 2.37
CA ALA A 61 -2.08 13.00 2.24
C ALA A 61 -1.93 12.10 0.99
N ARG A 62 -0.84 12.29 0.26
CA ARG A 62 -0.58 11.56 -0.99
C ARG A 62 0.15 10.23 -0.77
N SER A 63 0.44 9.86 0.48
CA SER A 63 1.15 8.63 0.84
C SER A 63 0.47 7.38 0.29
N ARG A 64 -0.85 7.22 0.39
CA ARG A 64 -1.54 6.04 -0.16
C ARG A 64 -1.41 5.91 -1.68
N ALA A 65 -1.50 7.03 -2.39
CA ALA A 65 -1.24 7.05 -3.83
C ALA A 65 0.21 6.69 -4.14
N ALA A 66 1.16 7.22 -3.35
CA ALA A 66 2.58 6.94 -3.51
C ALA A 66 2.93 5.47 -3.21
N ILE A 67 2.29 4.84 -2.21
CA ILE A 67 2.44 3.39 -1.96
C ILE A 67 2.02 2.58 -3.17
N VAL A 68 0.88 2.93 -3.79
CA VAL A 68 0.36 2.25 -4.98
C VAL A 68 1.26 2.46 -6.18
N ILE A 69 1.73 3.70 -6.40
CA ILE A 69 2.67 4.01 -7.48
C ILE A 69 3.98 3.26 -7.26
N ALA A 70 4.54 3.24 -6.05
CA ALA A 70 5.75 2.48 -5.73
C ALA A 70 5.58 0.97 -5.95
N ALA A 71 4.45 0.40 -5.51
CA ALA A 71 4.12 -1.00 -5.75
C ALA A 71 4.03 -1.29 -7.26
N TYR A 72 3.35 -0.42 -8.01
CA TYR A 72 3.22 -0.57 -9.46
C TYR A 72 4.55 -0.42 -10.20
N MET A 73 5.42 0.50 -9.78
CA MET A 73 6.79 0.61 -10.31
C MET A 73 7.58 -0.68 -10.12
N HIS A 74 7.52 -1.28 -8.92
CA HIS A 74 8.13 -2.60 -8.70
C HIS A 74 7.48 -3.67 -9.57
N TYR A 75 6.15 -3.63 -9.74
CA TYR A 75 5.41 -4.56 -10.57
C TYR A 75 5.86 -4.53 -12.03
N ILE A 76 5.84 -3.37 -12.67
CA ILE A 76 6.32 -3.25 -14.06
C ILE A 76 7.82 -3.52 -14.17
N ASN A 77 8.60 -3.24 -13.12
CA ASN A 77 10.04 -3.54 -13.13
C ASN A 77 10.32 -5.05 -13.19
N ILE A 78 9.50 -5.85 -12.52
CA ILE A 78 9.68 -7.30 -12.36
C ILE A 78 8.88 -8.10 -13.38
N CYS A 79 7.65 -7.69 -13.70
CA CYS A 79 6.69 -8.48 -14.48
C CYS A 79 6.51 -8.01 -15.92
N SER A 80 6.85 -6.75 -16.26
CA SER A 80 6.61 -6.21 -17.60
C SER A 80 7.90 -6.11 -18.43
N LEU A 81 7.80 -6.43 -19.73
CA LEU A 81 8.90 -6.33 -20.69
C LEU A 81 9.11 -4.90 -21.22
N SER A 82 8.10 -4.02 -21.16
CA SER A 82 8.18 -2.66 -21.72
C SER A 82 8.17 -1.60 -20.61
N LYS A 83 9.21 -0.76 -20.58
CA LYS A 83 9.34 0.36 -19.63
C LYS A 83 9.62 1.65 -20.40
N SER A 84 8.83 2.68 -20.15
CA SER A 84 9.19 4.05 -20.53
C SER A 84 10.04 4.67 -19.43
N VAL A 85 11.24 5.14 -19.77
CA VAL A 85 12.18 5.74 -18.79
C VAL A 85 11.60 7.01 -18.17
N SER A 86 10.89 7.83 -18.97
CA SER A 86 10.31 9.09 -18.50
C SER A 86 9.19 8.88 -17.48
N GLU A 87 8.32 7.88 -17.71
CA GLU A 87 7.25 7.51 -16.78
C GLU A 87 7.82 7.02 -15.45
N CYS A 88 8.87 6.19 -15.50
CA CYS A 88 9.56 5.73 -14.30
C CYS A 88 10.14 6.89 -13.48
N LEU A 89 10.68 7.93 -14.12
CA LEU A 89 11.26 9.07 -13.42
C LEU A 89 10.21 9.91 -12.68
N ALA A 90 9.09 10.24 -13.34
CA ALA A 90 8.02 11.01 -12.71
C ALA A 90 7.37 10.25 -11.55
N MET A 91 7.16 8.94 -11.73
CA MET A 91 6.67 8.07 -10.64
C MET A 91 7.67 8.02 -9.48
N GLN A 92 8.97 7.88 -9.77
CA GLN A 92 10.02 7.85 -8.74
C GLN A 92 10.04 9.15 -7.92
N GLN A 93 10.00 10.31 -8.56
CA GLN A 93 9.97 11.61 -7.88
C GLN A 93 8.77 11.74 -6.94
N PHE A 94 7.58 11.35 -7.42
CA PHE A 94 6.37 11.36 -6.60
C PHE A 94 6.49 10.39 -5.41
N VAL A 95 7.04 9.19 -5.62
CA VAL A 95 7.26 8.22 -4.55
C VAL A 95 8.24 8.77 -3.51
N ASP A 96 9.35 9.36 -3.93
CA ASP A 96 10.36 9.91 -3.02
C ASP A 96 9.81 11.09 -2.19
N GLU A 97 8.94 11.92 -2.77
CA GLU A 97 8.29 13.03 -2.05
C GLU A 97 7.42 12.54 -0.87
N PHE A 98 6.67 11.43 -1.04
CA PHE A 98 5.69 11.00 -0.05
C PHE A 98 6.07 9.76 0.76
N ILE A 99 7.08 9.00 0.31
CA ILE A 99 7.54 7.74 0.92
C ILE A 99 9.05 7.75 1.18
N GLY A 100 9.79 8.77 0.74
CA GLY A 100 11.25 8.92 0.94
C GLY A 100 11.67 9.10 2.40
N ALA A 101 12.69 9.91 2.69
CA ALA A 101 13.32 9.97 4.03
C ALA A 101 12.31 10.08 5.19
N ASN A 102 11.31 10.94 5.07
CA ASN A 102 10.29 11.20 6.10
C ASN A 102 9.03 10.32 6.02
N GLY A 103 9.00 9.35 5.09
CA GLY A 103 7.89 8.43 4.91
C GLY A 103 7.72 7.47 6.11
N GLN A 104 6.47 7.10 6.38
CA GLN A 104 6.12 6.26 7.53
C GLN A 104 6.79 4.86 7.41
N PRO A 105 7.46 4.35 8.47
CA PRO A 105 8.26 3.13 8.37
C PRO A 105 7.48 1.88 7.93
N SER A 106 6.22 1.73 8.34
CA SER A 106 5.42 0.58 7.93
C SER A 106 5.02 0.63 6.44
N HIS A 107 4.82 1.81 5.86
CA HIS A 107 4.59 1.98 4.42
C HIS A 107 5.80 1.50 3.62
N LYS A 108 7.01 1.97 3.97
CA LYS A 108 8.27 1.52 3.36
C LYS A 108 8.46 0.01 3.46
N ARG A 109 8.20 -0.54 4.65
CA ARG A 109 8.30 -1.99 4.91
C ARG A 109 7.38 -2.79 3.99
N TYR A 110 6.12 -2.40 3.86
CA TYR A 110 5.16 -3.12 3.02
C TYR A 110 5.47 -3.04 1.52
N ILE A 111 6.03 -1.91 1.05
CA ILE A 111 6.54 -1.80 -0.33
C ILE A 111 7.71 -2.77 -0.54
N GLY A 112 8.66 -2.82 0.41
CA GLY A 112 9.77 -3.76 0.38
C GLY A 112 9.34 -5.22 0.42
N TYR A 113 8.35 -5.56 1.26
CA TYR A 113 7.74 -6.89 1.32
C TYR A 113 7.07 -7.25 0.00
N PHE A 114 6.29 -6.34 -0.58
CA PHE A 114 5.64 -6.56 -1.88
C PHE A 114 6.66 -6.84 -2.98
N SER A 115 7.72 -6.02 -3.09
CA SER A 115 8.81 -6.21 -4.05
C SER A 115 9.56 -7.54 -3.86
N SER A 116 9.81 -7.93 -2.60
CA SER A 116 10.52 -9.17 -2.27
C SER A 116 9.67 -10.42 -2.54
N LEU A 117 8.37 -10.36 -2.28
CA LEU A 117 7.42 -11.40 -2.65
C LEU A 117 7.30 -11.53 -4.16
N LEU A 118 7.20 -10.40 -4.87
CA LEU A 118 7.02 -10.38 -6.32
C LEU A 118 8.25 -10.92 -7.06
N SER A 119 9.45 -10.61 -6.57
CA SER A 119 10.72 -11.12 -7.12
C SER A 119 11.06 -12.55 -6.67
N GLY A 120 10.23 -13.19 -5.83
CA GLY A 120 10.49 -14.51 -5.28
C GLY A 120 11.63 -14.58 -4.26
N LYS A 121 12.25 -13.45 -3.90
CA LYS A 121 13.29 -13.35 -2.84
C LYS A 121 12.74 -13.69 -1.46
N THR A 122 11.43 -13.60 -1.29
CA THR A 122 10.73 -13.97 -0.05
C THR A 122 9.51 -14.81 -0.41
N LYS A 123 9.17 -15.77 0.46
CA LYS A 123 7.95 -16.56 0.35
C LYS A 123 7.09 -16.31 1.58
N ILE A 124 5.77 -16.42 1.41
CA ILE A 124 4.83 -16.35 2.53
C ILE A 124 5.06 -17.58 3.41
N ASN A 125 5.26 -17.37 4.72
CA ASN A 125 5.27 -18.46 5.68
C ASN A 125 3.81 -18.87 5.96
N PRO A 126 3.40 -20.12 5.64
CA PRO A 126 2.03 -20.57 5.88
C PRO A 126 1.80 -20.99 7.35
N LEU A 127 2.84 -21.12 8.16
CA LEU A 127 2.74 -21.55 9.54
C LEU A 127 2.18 -20.45 10.44
N THR A 128 1.31 -20.84 11.37
CA THR A 128 0.84 -19.96 12.45
C THR A 128 2.02 -19.49 13.29
N ILE A 129 2.08 -18.19 13.55
CA ILE A 129 3.08 -17.57 14.42
C ILE A 129 2.41 -17.19 15.74
N TYR A 130 3.02 -17.58 16.85
CA TYR A 130 2.54 -17.26 18.20
C TYR A 130 3.35 -16.10 18.76
N LEU A 131 2.70 -14.97 19.04
CA LEU A 131 3.31 -13.86 19.77
C LEU A 131 3.27 -14.17 21.27
N GLN A 132 4.41 -14.54 21.83
CA GLN A 132 4.51 -14.94 23.24
C GLN A 132 4.60 -13.74 24.19
N GLN A 133 5.39 -12.73 23.85
CA GLN A 133 5.62 -11.57 24.68
C GLN A 133 6.01 -10.35 23.85
N ILE A 134 5.70 -9.17 24.36
CA ILE A 134 6.21 -7.88 23.86
C ILE A 134 7.02 -7.27 25.01
N VAL A 135 8.32 -7.08 24.79
CA VAL A 135 9.21 -6.46 25.78
C VAL A 135 9.48 -5.02 25.36
N LEU A 136 9.14 -4.07 26.22
CA LEU A 136 9.46 -2.66 26.04
C LEU A 136 10.70 -2.27 26.86
N ILE A 137 11.67 -1.66 26.19
CA ILE A 137 12.90 -1.15 26.82
C ILE A 137 12.84 0.38 26.77
N ASN A 138 13.16 1.06 27.87
CA ASN A 138 13.15 2.54 28.00
C ASN A 138 11.78 3.22 27.99
N PHE A 139 10.77 2.60 28.61
CA PHE A 139 9.39 3.12 28.67
C PHE A 139 8.91 3.50 30.09
N ALA A 140 9.83 3.80 31.00
CA ALA A 140 9.49 4.15 32.39
C ALA A 140 8.47 5.31 32.49
N ASN A 141 7.59 5.23 33.49
CA ASN A 141 6.60 6.26 33.86
C ASN A 141 5.53 6.57 32.79
N ARG A 142 5.12 5.57 32.01
CA ARG A 142 4.00 5.70 31.05
C ARG A 142 3.01 4.57 31.27
N ASN A 143 1.72 4.88 31.22
CA ASN A 143 0.66 3.88 31.17
C ASN A 143 0.56 3.33 29.75
N ILE A 144 0.71 2.01 29.58
CA ILE A 144 0.83 1.39 28.25
C ILE A 144 -0.27 0.37 28.04
N LEU A 145 -0.91 0.46 26.88
CA LEU A 145 -1.90 -0.50 26.41
C LEU A 145 -1.57 -0.89 24.98
N PHE A 146 -1.50 -2.19 24.73
CA PHE A 146 -1.35 -2.74 23.40
C PHE A 146 -2.68 -3.22 22.86
N LYS A 147 -2.93 -2.92 21.59
CA LYS A 147 -4.05 -3.46 20.83
C LYS A 147 -3.52 -4.14 19.58
N LEU A 148 -3.70 -5.45 19.50
CA LEU A 148 -3.26 -6.26 18.37
C LEU A 148 -4.39 -6.39 17.37
N TYR A 149 -4.06 -6.23 16.09
CA TYR A 149 -5.00 -6.32 14.99
C TYR A 149 -4.56 -7.41 14.03
N GLU A 150 -5.51 -8.21 13.58
CA GLU A 150 -5.37 -9.11 12.44
C GLU A 150 -6.40 -8.73 11.40
N ARG A 151 -5.99 -8.54 10.13
CA ARG A 151 -6.89 -8.13 9.03
C ARG A 151 -7.79 -6.93 9.41
N MET A 152 -7.21 -5.95 10.10
CA MET A 152 -7.89 -4.74 10.58
C MET A 152 -8.94 -4.97 11.67
N GLN A 153 -9.05 -6.18 12.21
CA GLN A 153 -9.92 -6.52 13.33
C GLN A 153 -9.09 -6.67 14.60
N PRO A 154 -9.50 -6.05 15.71
CA PRO A 154 -8.80 -6.23 16.97
C PRO A 154 -8.97 -7.65 17.49
N VAL A 155 -7.87 -8.32 17.79
CA VAL A 155 -7.85 -9.71 18.27
C VAL A 155 -7.43 -9.83 19.73
N TYR A 156 -6.73 -8.82 20.26
CA TYR A 156 -6.28 -8.81 21.64
C TYR A 156 -6.04 -7.38 22.12
N THR A 157 -6.30 -7.13 23.40
CA THR A 157 -5.98 -5.85 24.06
C THR A 157 -5.45 -6.15 25.46
N THR A 158 -4.29 -5.57 25.81
CA THR A 158 -3.74 -5.71 27.16
C THR A 158 -4.54 -4.85 28.14
N GLN A 159 -4.45 -5.18 29.42
CA GLN A 159 -4.78 -4.22 30.47
C GLN A 159 -3.77 -3.06 30.46
N LEU A 160 -4.13 -1.96 31.11
CA LEU A 160 -3.23 -0.82 31.31
C LEU A 160 -2.09 -1.25 32.24
N MET A 161 -0.85 -1.18 31.74
CA MET A 161 0.39 -1.44 32.48
C MET A 161 1.04 -0.15 32.96
#